data_AF-A0A7X4BWV1-F1
#
_entry.id   AF-A0A7X4BWV1-F1
#
_cell.length_a   1.000
_cell.length_b   1.000
_cell.length_c   1.000
_cell.angle_alpha   90.00
_cell.angle_beta   90.00
_cell.angle_gamma   90.00
#
_symmetry.space_group_name_H-M   'P 1'
#
loop_
_entity.id
_entity.type
_entity.pdbx_description
1 polymer ?
#
loop_
_entity_poly.entity_id
_entity_poly.type
_entity_poly.pdbx_seq_one_letter_code
_entity_poly.pdbx_strand_id
1 'polypeptide(L)'
;MAPSYTAVLLPNEDGSYSALIPAMTGVTGQGPTRAAALEKVTDNAGIALGGILAEGGDAPREDWPPVRTVWVRNPRRGDTSPYIVMIQRTDEGEYRATPVAFPDVSTVSADLEDAVSQVGPLLFQRLTEMFAQGRHFPTQDDPQNYVIRVTAREPVAE
;
A
#
# COMPACT_ATOMS: atom_id res chain seq x y z
N MET A 1 -2.56 25.16 1.45
CA MET A 1 -2.43 24.06 2.43
C MET A 1 -2.10 22.81 1.62
N ALA A 2 -0.95 22.19 1.86
CA ALA A 2 -0.54 21.04 1.08
C ALA A 2 -1.47 19.83 1.34
N PRO A 3 -1.82 19.06 0.31
CA PRO A 3 -2.68 17.89 0.46
C PRO A 3 -2.02 16.82 1.33
N SER A 4 -2.84 16.10 2.08
CA SER A 4 -2.41 14.97 2.90
C SER A 4 -2.92 13.67 2.33
N TYR A 5 -2.07 12.66 2.34
CA TYR A 5 -2.30 11.34 1.77
C TYR A 5 -2.04 10.24 2.77
N THR A 6 -2.62 9.08 2.52
CA THR A 6 -2.27 7.86 3.25
C THR A 6 -1.02 7.26 2.63
N ALA A 7 0.05 7.17 3.41
CA ALA A 7 1.21 6.37 3.08
C ALA A 7 1.07 4.97 3.68
N VAL A 8 1.45 3.97 2.89
CA VAL A 8 1.61 2.59 3.36
C VAL A 8 3.09 2.28 3.44
N LEU A 9 3.55 1.84 4.61
CA LEU A 9 4.96 1.59 4.93
C LEU A 9 5.21 0.10 5.08
N LEU A 10 6.24 -0.42 4.42
CA LEU A 10 6.51 -1.85 4.26
C LEU A 10 7.94 -2.17 4.71
N PRO A 11 8.16 -3.17 5.57
CA PRO A 11 9.49 -3.70 5.80
C PRO A 11 9.92 -4.57 4.61
N ASN A 12 11.16 -4.43 4.18
CA ASN A 12 11.81 -5.27 3.17
C ASN A 12 12.60 -6.40 3.86
N GLU A 13 12.93 -7.46 3.11
CA GLU A 13 13.68 -8.62 3.64
C GLU A 13 15.09 -8.26 4.14
N ASP A 14 15.70 -7.23 3.56
CA ASP A 14 17.02 -6.71 3.94
C ASP A 14 16.99 -5.81 5.21
N GLY A 15 15.81 -5.64 5.82
CA GLY A 15 15.59 -4.78 6.98
C GLY A 15 15.37 -3.30 6.67
N SER A 16 15.43 -2.90 5.39
CA SER A 16 15.04 -1.55 4.95
C SER A 16 13.51 -1.41 4.88
N TYR A 17 13.03 -0.21 4.54
CA TYR A 17 11.61 0.08 4.41
C TYR A 17 11.30 0.72 3.07
N SER A 18 10.15 0.34 2.50
CA SER A 18 9.54 0.95 1.33
C SER A 18 8.24 1.62 1.75
N ALA A 19 7.97 2.83 1.27
CA ALA A 19 6.74 3.56 1.49
C ALA A 19 6.11 3.91 0.14
N LEU A 20 4.79 4.01 0.11
CA LEU A 20 4.03 4.27 -1.11
C LEU A 20 2.77 5.07 -0.78
N ILE A 21 2.21 5.78 -1.75
CA ILE A 21 0.94 6.52 -1.62
C ILE A 21 -0.09 5.91 -2.56
N PRO A 22 -1.15 5.24 -2.07
CA PRO A 22 -2.10 4.56 -2.95
C PRO A 22 -2.88 5.51 -3.87
N ALA A 23 -3.08 6.76 -3.43
CA ALA A 23 -3.72 7.81 -4.22
C ALA A 23 -2.82 8.38 -5.34
N MET A 24 -1.53 8.06 -5.35
CA MET A 24 -0.56 8.56 -6.33
C MET A 24 0.25 7.37 -6.88
N THR A 25 -0.31 6.70 -7.90
CA THR A 25 0.30 5.54 -8.52
C THR A 25 1.74 5.83 -8.96
N GLY A 26 2.67 4.93 -8.61
CA GLY A 26 4.10 5.09 -8.90
C GLY A 26 4.89 5.93 -7.89
N VAL A 27 4.24 6.69 -7.00
CA VAL A 27 4.93 7.42 -5.93
C VAL A 27 5.33 6.46 -4.84
N THR A 28 6.64 6.23 -4.75
CA THR A 28 7.27 5.34 -3.77
C THR A 28 8.47 6.03 -3.13
N GLY A 29 8.92 5.54 -1.97
CA GLY A 29 10.14 6.01 -1.30
C GLY A 29 10.75 4.88 -0.49
N GLN A 30 12.06 4.66 -0.63
CA GLN A 30 12.76 3.62 0.12
C GLN A 30 13.82 4.25 1.02
N GLY A 31 14.03 3.64 2.19
CA GLY A 31 15.08 4.06 3.11
C GLY A 31 15.47 2.96 4.10
N PRO A 32 16.63 3.08 4.76
CA PRO A 32 17.11 2.09 5.74
C PRO A 32 16.27 2.09 7.02
N THR A 33 15.41 3.08 7.23
CA THR A 33 14.53 3.19 8.39
C THR A 33 13.13 3.62 7.96
N ARG A 34 12.15 3.39 8.84
CA ARG A 34 10.76 3.86 8.68
C ARG A 34 10.72 5.36 8.36
N ALA A 35 11.44 6.17 9.15
CA ALA A 35 11.47 7.61 8.98
C ALA A 35 12.08 8.04 7.64
N ALA A 36 13.18 7.41 7.23
CA ALA A 36 13.82 7.71 5.95
C ALA A 36 12.93 7.36 4.74
N ALA A 37 12.24 6.22 4.78
CA ALA A 37 11.28 5.85 3.73
C ALA A 37 10.10 6.81 3.67
N LEU A 38 9.56 7.23 4.82
CA LEU A 38 8.47 8.21 4.90
C LEU A 38 8.88 9.60 4.42
N GLU A 39 10.08 10.04 4.77
CA GLU A 39 10.63 11.30 4.24
C GLU A 39 10.75 11.22 2.72
N LYS A 40 11.34 10.14 2.19
CA LYS A 40 11.52 9.95 0.76
C LYS A 40 10.21 9.91 -0.02
N VAL A 41 9.20 9.19 0.47
CA VAL A 41 7.88 9.15 -0.20
C VAL A 41 7.18 10.50 -0.13
N THR A 42 7.38 11.27 0.94
CA THR A 42 6.80 12.61 1.10
C THR A 42 7.43 13.60 0.11
N ASP A 43 8.74 13.56 -0.06
CA ASP A 43 9.46 14.35 -1.07
C ASP A 43 9.00 13.98 -2.48
N ASN A 44 8.95 12.68 -2.78
CA ASN A 44 8.52 12.20 -4.09
C ASN A 44 7.05 12.54 -4.39
N ALA A 45 6.18 12.55 -3.38
CA ALA A 45 4.81 13.03 -3.50
C ALA A 45 4.76 14.52 -3.84
N GLY A 46 5.57 15.34 -3.17
CA GLY A 46 5.70 16.77 -3.48
C GLY A 46 6.16 17.01 -4.92
N ILE A 47 7.16 16.25 -5.39
CA ILE A 47 7.64 16.30 -6.78
C ILE A 47 6.52 15.91 -7.76
N ALA A 48 5.83 14.80 -7.51
CA ALA A 48 4.74 14.32 -8.36
C ALA A 48 3.59 15.34 -8.43
N LEU A 49 3.20 15.93 -7.30
CA LEU A 49 2.21 17.01 -7.27
C LEU A 49 2.66 18.24 -8.04
N GLY A 50 3.93 18.64 -7.88
CA GLY A 50 4.49 19.76 -8.63
C GLY A 50 4.38 19.55 -10.14
N GLY A 51 4.70 18.33 -10.62
CA GLY A 51 4.53 17.95 -12.02
C GLY A 51 3.07 18.02 -12.49
N ILE A 52 2.15 17.39 -11.76
CA ILE A 52 0.71 17.40 -12.09
C ILE A 52 0.16 18.82 -12.19
N LEU A 53 0.48 19.68 -11.22
CA LEU A 53 0.00 21.05 -11.19
C LEU A 53 0.62 21.91 -12.30
N ALA A 54 1.89 21.68 -12.65
CA ALA A 54 2.56 22.38 -13.75
C ALA A 54 1.94 22.02 -15.12
N GLU A 55 1.41 20.81 -15.26
CA GLU A 55 0.67 20.34 -16.45
C GLU A 55 -0.79 20.79 -16.47
N GLY A 56 -1.24 21.54 -15.46
CA GLY A 56 -2.63 22.01 -15.33
C GLY A 56 -3.61 20.94 -14.84
N GLY A 57 -3.11 19.82 -14.33
CA GLY A 57 -3.90 18.77 -13.70
C GLY A 57 -4.32 19.13 -12.28
N ASP A 58 -5.34 18.43 -11.78
CA ASP A 58 -5.77 18.55 -10.38
C ASP A 58 -4.94 17.64 -9.47
N ALA A 59 -4.63 18.12 -8.25
CA ALA A 59 -4.02 17.29 -7.23
C ALA A 59 -4.89 16.03 -6.99
N PRO A 60 -4.30 14.82 -6.97
CA PRO A 60 -5.05 13.59 -6.74
C PRO A 60 -5.85 13.68 -5.44
N ARG A 61 -7.12 13.28 -5.48
CA ARG A 61 -8.00 13.22 -4.31
C ARG A 61 -8.01 11.79 -3.79
N GLU A 62 -7.95 11.63 -2.48
CA GLU A 62 -8.11 10.34 -1.80
C GLU A 62 -9.54 10.28 -1.23
N ASP A 63 -10.53 10.13 -2.10
CA ASP A 63 -11.96 10.07 -1.74
C ASP A 63 -12.49 8.64 -1.57
N TRP A 64 -11.64 7.65 -1.75
CA TRP A 64 -11.87 6.25 -1.41
C TRP A 64 -11.00 5.85 -0.20
N PRO A 65 -11.34 4.76 0.49
CA PRO A 65 -10.47 4.21 1.51
C PRO A 65 -9.26 3.52 0.87
N PRO A 66 -8.04 4.07 1.00
CA PRO A 66 -6.85 3.58 0.30
C PRO A 66 -6.27 2.30 0.92
N VAL A 67 -6.77 1.92 2.09
CA VAL A 67 -6.31 0.76 2.84
C VAL A 67 -7.49 0.04 3.50
N ARG A 68 -7.44 -1.29 3.47
CA ARG A 68 -8.32 -2.19 4.20
C ARG A 68 -7.52 -3.24 4.98
N THR A 69 -8.16 -3.84 5.96
CA THR A 69 -7.64 -5.04 6.64
C THR A 69 -8.51 -6.21 6.25
N VAL A 70 -7.90 -7.30 5.80
CA VAL A 70 -8.58 -8.58 5.56
C VAL A 70 -8.07 -9.61 6.56
N TRP A 71 -8.99 -10.40 7.11
CA TRP A 71 -8.66 -11.43 8.10
C TRP A 71 -8.61 -12.77 7.39
N VAL A 72 -7.45 -13.41 7.40
CA VAL A 72 -7.21 -14.65 6.66
C VAL A 72 -6.83 -15.75 7.62
N ARG A 73 -7.38 -16.95 7.43
CA ARG A 73 -7.02 -18.12 8.22
C ARG A 73 -5.56 -18.50 7.96
N ASN A 74 -4.79 -18.66 9.02
CA ASN A 74 -3.42 -19.13 9.00
C ASN A 74 -3.42 -20.66 8.82
N PRO A 75 -2.89 -21.21 7.71
CA PRO A 75 -2.93 -22.65 7.47
C PRO A 75 -2.01 -23.46 8.40
N ARG A 76 -1.03 -22.82 9.07
CA ARG A 76 -0.11 -23.47 10.02
C ARG A 76 -0.70 -23.57 11.43
N ARG A 77 -1.32 -22.49 11.92
CA ARG A 77 -1.83 -22.37 13.29
C ARG A 77 -3.34 -22.58 13.42
N GLY A 78 -4.09 -22.37 12.34
CA GLY A 78 -5.54 -22.48 12.30
C GLY A 78 -6.31 -21.23 12.78
N ASP A 79 -5.62 -20.24 13.37
CA ASP A 79 -6.16 -18.94 13.78
C ASP A 79 -6.34 -17.98 12.59
N THR A 80 -6.96 -16.82 12.79
CA THR A 80 -7.03 -15.74 11.78
C THR A 80 -5.94 -14.71 12.03
N SER A 81 -5.30 -14.24 10.95
CA SER A 81 -4.27 -13.19 11.00
C SER A 81 -4.71 -12.02 10.12
N PRO A 82 -4.48 -10.77 10.56
CA PRO A 82 -4.81 -9.59 9.76
C PRO A 82 -3.76 -9.37 8.68
N TYR A 83 -4.21 -8.98 7.49
CA TYR A 83 -3.35 -8.54 6.39
C TYR A 83 -3.82 -7.19 5.87
N ILE A 84 -2.87 -6.31 5.63
CA ILE A 84 -3.14 -4.97 5.10
C ILE A 84 -3.26 -5.08 3.59
N VAL A 85 -4.34 -4.55 3.06
CA VAL A 85 -4.62 -4.46 1.63
C VAL A 85 -4.55 -3.02 1.23
N MET A 86 -3.58 -2.71 0.38
CA MET A 86 -3.50 -1.43 -0.32
C MET A 86 -4.54 -1.41 -1.45
N ILE A 87 -5.24 -0.29 -1.62
CA ILE A 87 -6.23 -0.08 -2.66
C ILE A 87 -5.83 1.13 -3.52
N GLN A 88 -5.53 0.88 -4.77
CA GLN A 88 -5.16 1.89 -5.77
C GLN A 88 -6.24 2.01 -6.83
N ARG A 89 -6.36 3.18 -7.45
CA ARG A 89 -7.12 3.36 -8.70
C ARG A 89 -6.22 3.05 -9.88
N THR A 90 -6.71 2.24 -10.82
CA THR A 90 -6.04 2.06 -12.12
C THR A 90 -6.32 3.24 -13.04
N ASP A 91 -5.56 3.36 -14.13
CA ASP A 91 -5.79 4.39 -15.15
C ASP A 91 -7.16 4.22 -15.84
N GLU A 92 -7.72 3.02 -15.80
CA GLU A 92 -9.05 2.67 -16.30
C GLU A 92 -10.17 2.95 -15.29
N GLY A 93 -9.83 3.45 -14.08
CA GLY A 93 -10.77 3.84 -13.04
C GLY A 93 -11.22 2.71 -12.11
N GLU A 94 -10.70 1.50 -12.31
CA GLU A 94 -10.97 0.32 -11.48
C GLU A 94 -10.19 0.37 -10.15
N TYR A 95 -10.58 -0.46 -9.20
CA TYR A 95 -9.88 -0.64 -7.93
C TYR A 95 -8.96 -1.85 -8.01
N ARG A 96 -7.66 -1.61 -7.80
CA ARG A 96 -6.67 -2.65 -7.58
C ARG A 96 -6.43 -2.84 -6.09
N ALA A 97 -6.73 -4.02 -5.58
CA ALA A 97 -6.46 -4.39 -4.19
C ALA A 97 -5.25 -5.34 -4.10
N THR A 98 -4.23 -4.93 -3.36
CA THR A 98 -2.95 -5.64 -3.25
C THR A 98 -2.58 -5.83 -1.78
N PRO A 99 -2.45 -7.07 -1.28
CA PRO A 99 -1.91 -7.30 0.04
C PRO A 99 -0.48 -6.81 0.11
N VAL A 100 -0.23 -5.97 1.10
CA VAL A 100 1.09 -5.43 1.39
C VAL A 100 2.15 -6.54 1.52
N ALA A 101 1.82 -7.59 2.24
CA ALA A 101 2.74 -8.69 2.53
C ALA A 101 3.00 -9.60 1.30
N PHE A 102 2.18 -9.48 0.26
CA PHE A 102 2.21 -10.30 -0.95
C PHE A 102 1.93 -9.44 -2.17
N PRO A 103 2.89 -8.59 -2.58
CA PRO A 103 2.70 -7.67 -3.70
C PRO A 103 2.54 -8.40 -5.05
N ASP A 104 2.90 -9.69 -5.12
CA ASP A 104 2.64 -10.58 -6.25
C ASP A 104 1.17 -11.00 -6.35
N VAL A 105 0.38 -10.84 -5.28
CA VAL A 105 -1.05 -11.10 -5.25
C VAL A 105 -1.78 -9.78 -5.46
N SER A 106 -2.65 -9.69 -6.46
CA SER A 106 -3.53 -8.54 -6.61
C SER A 106 -4.84 -8.93 -7.27
N THR A 107 -5.89 -8.19 -6.97
CA THR A 107 -7.19 -8.27 -7.61
C THR A 107 -7.52 -6.92 -8.23
N VAL A 108 -8.30 -6.94 -9.29
CA VAL A 108 -8.79 -5.72 -9.96
C VAL A 108 -10.28 -5.89 -10.21
N SER A 109 -11.07 -4.88 -9.83
CA SER A 109 -12.51 -4.84 -10.11
C SER A 109 -13.00 -3.39 -10.20
N ALA A 110 -14.07 -3.17 -10.94
CA ALA A 110 -14.76 -1.88 -10.99
C ALA A 110 -15.43 -1.52 -9.65
N ASP A 111 -15.71 -2.52 -8.79
CA ASP A 111 -16.25 -2.33 -7.44
C ASP A 111 -15.17 -2.56 -6.37
N LEU A 112 -15.11 -1.64 -5.40
CA LEU A 112 -14.08 -1.67 -4.35
C LEU A 112 -14.26 -2.89 -3.44
N GLU A 113 -15.50 -3.17 -3.02
CA GLU A 113 -15.77 -4.26 -2.08
C GLU A 113 -15.56 -5.62 -2.75
N ASP A 114 -15.90 -5.74 -4.03
CA ASP A 114 -15.58 -6.91 -4.85
C ASP A 114 -14.06 -7.12 -4.94
N ALA A 115 -13.30 -6.09 -5.31
CA ALA A 115 -11.83 -6.17 -5.38
C ALA A 115 -11.24 -6.65 -4.05
N VAL A 116 -11.67 -6.09 -2.93
CA VAL A 116 -11.18 -6.46 -1.59
C VAL A 116 -11.62 -7.87 -1.16
N SER A 117 -12.87 -8.25 -1.45
CA SER A 117 -13.41 -9.56 -1.04
C SER A 117 -12.66 -10.74 -1.67
N GLN A 118 -12.17 -10.56 -2.90
CA GLN A 118 -11.41 -11.57 -3.64
C GLN A 118 -9.98 -11.78 -3.10
N VAL A 119 -9.46 -10.83 -2.32
CA VAL A 119 -8.10 -10.90 -1.76
C VAL A 119 -7.96 -12.03 -0.74
N GLY A 120 -8.95 -12.22 0.14
CA GLY A 120 -8.89 -13.19 1.22
C GLY A 120 -8.63 -14.63 0.74
N PRO A 121 -9.40 -15.14 -0.23
CA PRO A 121 -9.15 -16.45 -0.85
C PRO A 121 -7.75 -16.60 -1.47
N LEU A 122 -7.27 -15.58 -2.20
CA LEU A 122 -5.94 -15.61 -2.82
C LEU A 122 -4.82 -15.62 -1.79
N LEU A 123 -4.95 -14.82 -0.72
CA LEU A 123 -4.03 -14.85 0.42
C LEU A 123 -4.00 -16.22 1.08
N PHE A 124 -5.16 -16.83 1.30
CA PHE A 124 -5.24 -18.17 1.89
C PHE A 124 -4.52 -19.22 1.04
N GLN A 125 -4.73 -19.18 -0.29
CA GLN A 125 -4.02 -20.03 -1.23
C GLN A 125 -2.51 -19.81 -1.15
N ARG A 126 -2.05 -18.55 -1.18
CA ARG A 126 -0.64 -18.19 -1.14
C ARG A 126 0.04 -18.66 0.14
N LEU A 127 -0.60 -18.47 1.29
CA LEU A 127 -0.12 -18.96 2.58
C LEU A 127 -0.03 -20.49 2.61
N THR A 128 -0.97 -21.17 1.97
CA THR A 128 -0.98 -22.64 1.87
C THR A 128 0.18 -23.16 1.02
N GLU A 129 0.48 -22.49 -0.10
CA GLU A 129 1.65 -22.80 -0.92
C GLU A 129 2.96 -22.61 -0.15
N MET A 130 3.10 -21.48 0.56
CA MET A 130 4.27 -21.23 1.40
C MET A 130 4.43 -22.26 2.52
N PHE A 131 3.31 -22.69 3.12
CA PHE A 131 3.31 -23.74 4.13
C PHE A 131 3.85 -25.05 3.57
N ALA A 132 3.35 -25.47 2.39
CA ALA A 132 3.81 -26.67 1.71
C ALA A 132 5.31 -26.62 1.36
N GLN A 133 5.84 -25.41 1.09
CA GLN A 133 7.26 -25.17 0.82
C GLN A 133 8.11 -25.02 2.09
N GLY A 134 7.52 -25.09 3.29
CA GLY A 134 8.23 -24.87 4.56
C GLY A 134 8.68 -23.43 4.80
N ARG A 135 8.15 -22.45 4.05
CA ARG A 135 8.51 -21.03 4.17
C ARG A 135 7.81 -20.36 5.36
N HIS A 136 8.39 -19.28 5.88
CA HIS A 136 7.76 -18.46 6.93
C HIS A 136 6.69 -17.55 6.35
N PHE A 137 5.63 -17.27 7.12
CA PHE A 137 4.63 -16.28 6.73
C PHE A 137 5.09 -14.89 7.16
N PRO A 138 4.94 -13.87 6.30
CA PRO A 138 5.04 -12.48 6.74
C PRO A 138 3.90 -12.20 7.73
N THR A 139 4.24 -11.89 8.97
CA THR A 139 3.29 -11.47 9.99
C THR A 139 3.11 -9.96 9.98
N GLN A 140 1.86 -9.51 10.04
CA GLN A 140 1.51 -8.12 10.25
C GLN A 140 0.73 -8.05 11.56
N ASP A 141 1.40 -7.62 12.63
CA ASP A 141 0.87 -7.76 13.99
C ASP A 141 -0.17 -6.68 14.28
N ASP A 142 0.12 -5.44 13.86
CA ASP A 142 -0.76 -4.29 14.01
C ASP A 142 -0.83 -3.48 12.70
N PRO A 143 -1.97 -3.49 11.99
CA PRO A 143 -2.19 -2.72 10.78
C PRO A 143 -1.88 -1.22 10.89
N GLN A 144 -2.07 -0.61 12.06
CA GLN A 144 -1.86 0.83 12.27
C GLN A 144 -0.38 1.22 12.17
N ASN A 145 0.55 0.29 12.39
CA ASN A 145 1.99 0.57 12.29
C ASN A 145 2.48 0.79 10.85
N TYR A 146 1.66 0.44 9.87
CA TYR A 146 2.02 0.47 8.46
C TYR A 146 1.21 1.51 7.68
N VAL A 147 0.21 2.15 8.29
CA VAL A 147 -0.67 3.14 7.65
C VAL A 147 -0.46 4.48 8.31
N ILE A 148 0.14 5.43 7.59
CA ILE A 148 0.63 6.69 8.15
C ILE A 148 0.11 7.84 7.30
N ARG A 149 -0.47 8.86 7.93
CA ARG A 149 -0.85 10.09 7.21
C ARG A 149 0.40 10.93 6.97
N VAL A 150 0.65 11.27 5.71
CA VAL A 150 1.76 12.15 5.30
C VAL A 150 1.19 13.37 4.59
N THR A 151 1.81 14.52 4.80
CA THR A 151 1.49 15.75 4.08
C THR A 151 2.54 15.95 3.01
N ALA A 152 2.14 16.00 1.74
CA ALA A 152 3.08 16.20 0.65
C ALA A 152 3.81 17.53 0.85
N ARG A 153 5.13 17.55 0.63
CA ARG A 153 5.90 18.79 0.74
C ARG A 153 5.57 19.71 -0.43
N GLU A 154 5.52 21.01 -0.18
CA GLU A 154 5.38 22.00 -1.25
C GLU A 154 6.61 21.91 -2.17
N PRO A 155 6.45 21.91 -3.50
CA PRO A 155 7.58 21.89 -4.41
C PRO A 155 8.39 23.17 -4.18
N VAL A 156 9.68 23.01 -3.87
CA VAL A 156 10.60 24.16 -3.81
C VAL A 156 10.84 24.59 -5.24
N ALA A 157 10.41 25.80 -5.60
CA ALA A 157 10.79 26.42 -6.86
C ALA A 157 12.30 26.72 -6.80
N GLU A 158 13.08 26.03 -7.63
CA GLU A 158 14.46 26.42 -7.94
C GLU A 158 14.50 27.62 -8.90
#